data_AF-A0A9Q0N6S6-F1
#
_entry.id   AF-A0A9Q0N6S6-F1
#
_cell.length_a   1.000
_cell.length_b   1.000
_cell.length_c   1.000
_cell.angle_alpha   90.00
_cell.angle_beta   90.00
_cell.angle_gamma   90.00
#
_symmetry.space_group_name_H-M   'P 1'
#
loop_
_entity.id
_entity.type
_entity.pdbx_description
1 polymer ?
#
loop_
_entity_poly.entity_id
_entity_poly.type
_entity_poly.pdbx_seq_one_letter_code
_entity_poly.pdbx_strand_id
1 'polypeptide(L)'
;MSIAKNGISPSFGELIEQYEHSCKMEGNDLNCVPKQRLRVGNFPTPLQPWNFSWKNREHRFWIKRDDLTDMAASGNKIRKLEFILPEVLVGNHDCILSIGPCQSNSCRILTAIAPRLGLKSAHVLVKTSEKELSFTEGNLFFHKLFDSELFFVSRDEYRKRGQEILLEEAKEKLIESKAAINPYIVPMGGSMIHGVFGYIEAFREIEEQISKSNLEITEIIFACGSGGTAAGLAVGKYLSEKLRRIQLTGYIVWDSGIKHFHNYVNDALDQLGLLTKVKSEELVTFIEAYGKGYGESTEEELDLIRSVARSSGIVLDATYTAKALKMYLESGKEKTNCLFLHTGGMFSIMGRSEYLE
;
A
#
# COMPACT_ATOMS: atom_id res chain seq x y z
N MET A 1 -31.30 12.72 -5.09
CA MET A 1 -31.55 12.09 -3.78
C MET A 1 -30.29 12.24 -2.95
N SER A 2 -30.34 13.07 -1.91
CA SER A 2 -29.26 13.27 -0.95
C SER A 2 -29.05 11.97 -0.17
N ILE A 3 -27.97 11.25 -0.47
CA ILE A 3 -27.51 10.18 0.41
C ILE A 3 -26.97 10.88 1.65
N ALA A 4 -27.63 10.65 2.77
CA ALA A 4 -27.37 11.30 4.04
C ALA A 4 -25.89 11.14 4.43
N LYS A 5 -25.22 12.27 4.69
CA LYS A 5 -23.90 12.38 5.33
C LYS A 5 -23.96 11.95 6.81
N ASN A 6 -24.69 10.89 7.13
CA ASN A 6 -24.95 10.44 8.50
C ASN A 6 -24.09 9.20 8.76
N GLY A 7 -22.85 9.42 9.22
CA GLY A 7 -21.98 8.32 9.66
C GLY A 7 -20.51 8.68 9.84
N ILE A 8 -20.05 9.79 9.27
CA ILE A 8 -18.67 10.26 9.43
C ILE A 8 -18.74 11.56 10.25
N SER A 9 -18.60 11.47 11.57
CA SER A 9 -18.47 12.62 12.48
C SER A 9 -16.98 12.95 12.62
N PRO A 10 -16.48 14.14 12.21
CA PRO A 10 -16.92 15.47 12.63
C PRO A 10 -17.62 16.28 11.54
N SER A 11 -18.06 17.51 11.86
CA SER A 11 -18.63 18.41 10.86
C SER A 11 -17.56 18.69 9.78
N PHE A 12 -17.93 18.52 8.52
CA PHE A 12 -17.04 18.65 7.35
C PHE A 12 -16.26 19.99 7.32
N GLY A 13 -16.78 21.02 7.99
CA GLY A 13 -16.14 22.34 8.13
C GLY A 13 -14.92 22.34 9.06
N GLU A 14 -14.90 21.56 10.14
CA GLU A 14 -13.74 21.46 11.05
C GLU A 14 -12.54 20.78 10.37
N LEU A 15 -12.79 19.87 9.41
CA LEU A 15 -11.76 19.20 8.63
C LEU A 15 -11.03 20.14 7.64
N ILE A 16 -11.68 21.24 7.22
CA ILE A 16 -11.19 22.16 6.18
C ILE A 16 -10.19 23.19 6.74
N GLU A 17 -10.48 23.83 7.88
CA GLU A 17 -9.60 24.87 8.45
C GLU A 17 -8.26 24.33 8.98
N GLN A 18 -8.14 23.01 9.16
CA GLN A 18 -7.02 22.39 9.89
C GLN A 18 -6.09 21.56 9.00
N TYR A 19 -6.45 21.31 7.73
CA TYR A 19 -5.65 20.52 6.79
C TYR A 19 -4.39 21.26 6.28
N GLU A 20 -4.46 22.58 6.08
CA GLU A 20 -3.34 23.39 5.54
C GLU A 20 -2.10 23.45 6.46
N HIS A 21 -2.24 23.12 7.76
CA HIS A 21 -1.13 23.04 8.72
C HIS A 21 -0.49 21.64 8.83
N SER A 22 -1.06 20.61 8.19
CA SER A 22 -0.77 19.19 8.50
C SER A 22 0.41 18.55 7.77
N CYS A 23 1.02 19.22 6.79
CA CYS A 23 2.11 18.63 5.99
C CYS A 23 3.50 18.76 6.63
N LYS A 24 3.64 19.54 7.72
CA LYS A 24 4.93 19.76 8.39
C LYS A 24 4.93 19.03 9.73
N MET A 25 6.00 18.28 9.98
CA MET A 25 6.26 17.72 11.29
C MET A 25 6.58 18.85 12.28
N GLU A 26 5.82 18.94 13.37
CA GLU A 26 6.06 19.90 14.46
C GLU A 26 7.02 19.35 15.54
N GLY A 27 7.98 18.50 15.15
CA GLY A 27 8.97 17.93 16.06
C GLY A 27 9.71 16.71 15.49
N ASN A 28 10.39 15.96 16.36
CA ASN A 28 11.26 14.83 15.98
C ASN A 28 10.85 13.50 16.66
N ASP A 29 9.57 13.32 16.99
CA ASP A 29 9.05 12.09 17.60
C ASP A 29 7.76 11.59 16.91
N LEU A 30 7.27 10.42 17.33
CA LEU A 30 6.05 9.80 16.79
C LEU A 30 4.74 10.54 17.16
N ASN A 31 4.79 11.55 18.03
CA ASN A 31 3.64 12.39 18.39
C ASN A 31 3.42 13.53 17.38
N CYS A 32 4.38 13.77 16.48
CA CYS A 32 4.33 14.83 15.48
C CYS A 32 3.49 14.47 14.24
N VAL A 33 2.89 13.28 14.19
CA VAL A 33 1.97 12.89 13.11
C VAL A 33 0.68 13.70 13.23
N PRO A 34 0.11 14.20 12.11
CA PRO A 34 -1.19 14.85 12.11
C PRO A 34 -2.25 14.01 12.82
N LYS A 35 -2.86 14.58 13.86
CA LYS A 35 -3.91 13.91 14.65
C LYS A 35 -5.20 13.71 13.85
N GLN A 36 -5.39 14.54 12.83
CA GLN A 36 -6.59 14.54 12.01
C GLN A 36 -6.38 13.68 10.79
N ARG A 37 -7.22 12.66 10.69
CA ARG A 37 -7.26 11.73 9.57
C ARG A 37 -8.66 11.15 9.46
N LEU A 38 -9.05 10.79 8.25
CA LEU A 38 -10.33 10.15 8.02
C LEU A 38 -10.24 8.67 8.38
N ARG A 39 -10.96 8.25 9.42
CA ARG A 39 -10.95 6.85 9.86
C ARG A 39 -11.78 5.98 8.92
N VAL A 40 -11.12 5.28 8.00
CA VAL A 40 -11.78 4.43 6.99
C VAL A 40 -11.40 2.95 7.09
N GLY A 41 -10.40 2.60 7.91
CA GLY A 41 -9.98 1.21 8.12
C GLY A 41 -10.16 0.72 9.57
N ASN A 42 -10.11 -0.59 9.72
CA ASN A 42 -10.12 -1.31 10.99
C ASN A 42 -8.71 -1.33 11.57
N PHE A 43 -8.51 -0.51 12.62
CA PHE A 43 -7.23 -0.36 13.32
C PHE A 43 -7.44 -0.39 14.84
N PRO A 44 -6.48 -0.91 15.62
CA PRO A 44 -5.20 -1.48 15.18
C PRO A 44 -5.38 -2.86 14.50
N THR A 45 -4.54 -3.16 13.51
CA THR A 45 -4.53 -4.50 12.90
C THR A 45 -3.83 -5.52 13.82
N PRO A 46 -4.17 -6.81 13.76
CA PRO A 46 -3.51 -7.82 14.60
C PRO A 46 -2.00 -7.93 14.34
N LEU A 47 -1.23 -8.12 15.40
CA LEU A 47 0.15 -8.64 15.39
C LEU A 47 0.12 -9.97 16.14
N GLN A 48 0.50 -11.06 15.48
CA GLN A 48 0.34 -12.41 16.03
C GLN A 48 1.48 -13.35 15.63
N PRO A 49 1.72 -14.46 16.36
CA PRO A 49 2.62 -15.51 15.92
C PRO A 49 2.13 -16.12 14.60
N TRP A 50 3.06 -16.52 13.75
CA TRP A 50 2.77 -17.12 12.46
C TRP A 50 3.81 -18.18 12.11
N ASN A 51 3.34 -19.41 11.98
CA ASN A 51 4.17 -20.54 11.63
C ASN A 51 3.63 -21.19 10.35
N PHE A 52 4.52 -21.65 9.48
CA PHE A 52 4.16 -22.38 8.27
C PHE A 52 5.30 -23.30 7.85
N SER A 53 4.96 -24.32 7.07
CA SER A 53 5.93 -25.28 6.52
C SER A 53 6.23 -24.93 5.06
N TRP A 54 7.50 -24.92 4.65
CA TRP A 54 7.89 -24.79 3.24
C TRP A 54 9.26 -25.44 2.98
N LYS A 55 9.41 -26.13 1.84
CA LYS A 55 10.62 -26.92 1.49
C LYS A 55 11.05 -27.87 2.63
N ASN A 56 10.09 -28.57 3.24
CA ASN A 56 10.28 -29.49 4.39
C ASN A 56 10.93 -28.84 5.63
N ARG A 57 10.75 -27.53 5.81
CA ARG A 57 11.23 -26.80 6.99
C ARG A 57 10.08 -26.01 7.62
N GLU A 58 10.05 -26.01 8.95
CA GLU A 58 9.17 -25.13 9.72
C GLU A 58 9.78 -23.74 9.80
N HIS A 59 8.96 -22.73 9.51
CA HIS A 59 9.34 -21.33 9.58
C HIS A 59 8.48 -20.65 10.65
N ARG A 60 9.12 -19.83 11.50
CA ARG A 60 8.47 -19.13 12.61
C ARG A 60 8.68 -17.63 12.48
N PHE A 61 7.58 -16.90 12.49
CA PHE A 61 7.53 -15.46 12.32
C PHE A 61 6.53 -14.84 13.28
N TRP A 62 6.60 -13.53 13.42
CA TRP A 62 5.45 -12.71 13.75
C TRP A 62 4.84 -12.17 12.46
N ILE A 63 3.53 -11.98 12.41
CA ILE A 63 2.84 -11.38 11.26
C ILE A 63 2.04 -10.17 11.71
N LYS A 64 2.19 -9.06 10.98
CA LYS A 64 1.35 -7.87 11.10
C LYS A 64 0.29 -7.90 9.99
N ARG A 65 -0.98 -8.04 10.38
CA ARG A 65 -2.12 -8.35 9.50
C ARG A 65 -2.75 -7.11 8.86
N ASP A 66 -1.95 -6.35 8.11
CA ASP A 66 -2.41 -5.20 7.34
C ASP A 66 -3.31 -5.57 6.15
N ASP A 67 -3.48 -6.87 5.88
CA ASP A 67 -4.51 -7.43 5.01
C ASP A 67 -5.92 -7.37 5.60
N LEU A 68 -6.07 -7.20 6.93
CA LEU A 68 -7.36 -7.19 7.64
C LEU A 68 -7.92 -5.77 7.91
N THR A 69 -7.43 -4.78 7.17
CA THR A 69 -7.81 -3.38 7.39
C THR A 69 -9.22 -3.02 6.92
N ASP A 70 -9.83 -3.82 6.04
CA ASP A 70 -11.22 -3.74 5.59
C ASP A 70 -11.55 -5.06 4.85
N MET A 71 -12.78 -5.24 4.38
CA MET A 71 -13.17 -6.37 3.55
C MET A 71 -12.92 -6.09 2.06
N ALA A 72 -13.56 -5.05 1.50
CA ALA A 72 -13.47 -4.70 0.08
C ALA A 72 -12.29 -3.76 -0.19
N ALA A 73 -11.98 -2.87 0.76
CA ALA A 73 -10.85 -1.96 0.72
C ALA A 73 -9.60 -2.53 1.44
N SER A 74 -9.51 -3.86 1.54
CA SER A 74 -8.51 -4.58 2.34
C SER A 74 -7.06 -4.33 1.94
N GLY A 75 -6.14 -4.35 2.89
CA GLY A 75 -4.72 -4.19 2.60
C GLY A 75 -4.16 -2.81 2.95
N ASN A 76 -2.92 -2.64 2.55
CA ASN A 76 -2.02 -1.68 3.16
C ASN A 76 -2.31 -0.21 2.73
N LYS A 77 -2.98 0.04 1.60
CA LYS A 77 -3.19 1.41 1.08
C LYS A 77 -4.21 2.19 1.90
N ILE A 78 -5.13 1.52 2.59
CA ILE A 78 -6.15 2.21 3.39
C ILE A 78 -5.54 3.03 4.53
N ARG A 79 -4.38 2.61 5.07
CA ARG A 79 -3.59 3.43 6.01
C ARG A 79 -3.17 4.76 5.42
N LYS A 80 -2.70 4.76 4.16
CA LYS A 80 -2.33 5.98 3.45
C LYS A 80 -3.54 6.86 3.17
N LEU A 81 -4.66 6.23 2.81
CA LEU A 81 -5.89 6.93 2.47
C LEU A 81 -6.51 7.68 3.66
N GLU A 82 -6.32 7.23 4.91
CA GLU A 82 -6.78 8.03 6.07
C GLU A 82 -6.21 9.47 6.05
N PHE A 83 -5.05 9.67 5.43
CA PHE A 83 -4.38 10.98 5.33
C PHE A 83 -4.53 11.66 3.97
N ILE A 84 -4.79 10.92 2.89
CA ILE A 84 -5.00 11.48 1.54
C ILE A 84 -6.44 11.97 1.36
N LEU A 85 -7.43 11.21 1.86
CA LEU A 85 -8.85 11.50 1.63
C LEU A 85 -9.33 12.84 2.20
N PRO A 86 -8.81 13.36 3.33
CA PRO A 86 -9.12 14.72 3.76
C PRO A 86 -8.92 15.77 2.64
N GLU A 87 -7.82 15.71 1.88
CA GLU A 87 -7.58 16.61 0.75
C GLU A 87 -8.69 16.55 -0.30
N VAL A 88 -9.10 15.33 -0.63
CA VAL A 88 -10.15 15.04 -1.62
C VAL A 88 -11.47 15.68 -1.20
N LEU A 89 -11.77 15.61 0.09
CA LEU A 89 -13.00 16.14 0.67
C LEU A 89 -12.98 17.67 0.75
N VAL A 90 -11.87 18.25 1.21
CA VAL A 90 -11.68 19.71 1.32
C VAL A 90 -11.76 20.38 -0.06
N GLY A 91 -11.15 19.76 -1.07
CA GLY A 91 -11.16 20.26 -2.46
C GLY A 91 -12.51 20.12 -3.18
N ASN A 92 -13.55 19.59 -2.53
CA ASN A 92 -14.85 19.29 -3.13
C ASN A 92 -14.73 18.49 -4.43
N HIS A 93 -13.84 17.50 -4.45
CA HIS A 93 -13.70 16.60 -5.58
C HIS A 93 -14.91 15.68 -5.67
N ASP A 94 -15.25 15.22 -6.87
CA ASP A 94 -16.39 14.34 -7.13
C ASP A 94 -15.98 12.96 -7.67
N CYS A 95 -14.70 12.77 -7.97
CA CYS A 95 -14.13 11.53 -8.49
C CYS A 95 -12.69 11.34 -8.00
N ILE A 96 -12.33 10.11 -7.64
CA ILE A 96 -10.93 9.73 -7.43
C ILE A 96 -10.41 9.02 -8.68
N LEU A 97 -9.36 9.58 -9.27
CA LEU A 97 -8.65 9.04 -10.42
C LEU A 97 -7.28 8.49 -9.99
N SER A 98 -6.98 7.24 -10.34
CA SER A 98 -5.67 6.62 -10.06
C SER A 98 -5.18 5.79 -11.24
N ILE A 99 -3.95 5.30 -11.15
CA ILE A 99 -3.32 4.42 -12.14
C ILE A 99 -2.72 3.19 -11.48
N GLY A 100 -2.74 2.07 -12.20
CA GLY A 100 -2.12 0.82 -11.76
C GLY A 100 -2.24 -0.27 -12.82
N PRO A 101 -1.68 -1.47 -12.57
CA PRO A 101 -1.96 -2.64 -13.40
C PRO A 101 -3.43 -3.05 -13.35
N CYS A 102 -3.90 -3.88 -14.27
CA CYS A 102 -5.27 -4.41 -14.27
C CYS A 102 -5.69 -5.02 -12.92
N GLN A 103 -4.80 -5.79 -12.27
CA GLN A 103 -5.04 -6.36 -10.94
C GLN A 103 -4.54 -5.46 -9.79
N SER A 104 -4.61 -4.13 -9.92
CA SER A 104 -4.11 -3.19 -8.91
C SER A 104 -4.94 -3.24 -7.63
N ASN A 105 -4.30 -3.68 -6.54
CA ASN A 105 -4.89 -3.58 -5.20
C ASN A 105 -5.20 -2.11 -4.84
N SER A 106 -4.37 -1.15 -5.27
CA SER A 106 -4.59 0.27 -4.96
C SER A 106 -5.85 0.82 -5.63
N CYS A 107 -6.04 0.52 -6.92
CA CYS A 107 -7.20 0.97 -7.68
C CYS A 107 -8.49 0.34 -7.11
N ARG A 108 -8.44 -0.95 -6.75
CA ARG A 108 -9.58 -1.63 -6.11
C ARG A 108 -9.93 -1.02 -4.75
N ILE A 109 -8.94 -0.66 -3.92
CA ILE A 109 -9.18 0.02 -2.62
C ILE A 109 -9.86 1.37 -2.83
N LEU A 110 -9.35 2.19 -3.74
CA LEU A 110 -9.95 3.48 -4.07
C LEU A 110 -11.39 3.34 -4.59
N THR A 111 -11.62 2.35 -5.44
CA THR A 111 -12.95 1.98 -5.94
C THR A 111 -13.92 1.65 -4.81
N ALA A 112 -13.50 0.82 -3.86
CA ALA A 112 -14.34 0.41 -2.73
C ALA A 112 -14.58 1.54 -1.70
N ILE A 113 -13.67 2.52 -1.60
CA ILE A 113 -13.80 3.65 -0.67
C ILE A 113 -14.61 4.81 -1.26
N ALA A 114 -14.50 5.09 -2.57
CA ALA A 114 -15.12 6.25 -3.19
C ALA A 114 -16.63 6.41 -2.88
N PRO A 115 -17.48 5.36 -2.96
CA PRO A 115 -18.90 5.48 -2.63
C PRO A 115 -19.18 5.85 -1.16
N ARG A 116 -18.30 5.46 -0.23
CA ARG A 116 -18.44 5.82 1.20
C ARG A 116 -18.35 7.34 1.42
N LEU A 117 -17.75 8.05 0.47
CA LEU A 117 -17.54 9.50 0.48
C LEU A 117 -18.44 10.24 -0.51
N GLY A 118 -19.33 9.54 -1.20
CA GLY A 118 -20.14 10.12 -2.27
C GLY A 118 -19.33 10.48 -3.53
N LEU A 119 -18.18 9.84 -3.74
CA LEU A 119 -17.30 10.05 -4.88
C LEU A 119 -17.50 8.96 -5.93
N LYS A 120 -17.26 9.32 -7.20
CA LYS A 120 -17.03 8.37 -8.29
C LYS A 120 -15.59 7.84 -8.24
N SER A 121 -15.32 6.81 -9.03
CA SER A 121 -13.95 6.30 -9.19
C SER A 121 -13.62 6.13 -10.66
N ALA A 122 -12.39 6.46 -11.02
CA ALA A 122 -11.86 6.28 -12.36
C ALA A 122 -10.42 5.75 -12.29
N HIS A 123 -10.02 4.91 -13.24
CA HIS A 123 -8.67 4.32 -13.23
C HIS A 123 -8.08 4.21 -14.63
N VAL A 124 -6.80 4.57 -14.74
CA VAL A 124 -5.95 4.15 -15.85
C VAL A 124 -5.35 2.79 -15.51
N LEU A 125 -5.69 1.76 -16.28
CA LEU A 125 -5.24 0.39 -16.09
C LEU A 125 -4.19 0.00 -17.15
N VAL A 126 -2.99 -0.33 -16.67
CA VAL A 126 -1.87 -0.80 -17.50
C VAL A 126 -2.04 -2.30 -17.76
N LYS A 127 -2.24 -2.67 -19.02
CA LYS A 127 -2.36 -4.07 -19.46
C LYS A 127 -1.00 -4.65 -19.81
N THR A 128 -0.77 -5.92 -19.45
CA THR A 128 0.35 -6.71 -20.00
C THR A 128 -0.10 -7.64 -21.14
N SER A 129 -1.37 -8.05 -21.15
CA SER A 129 -1.99 -8.77 -22.26
C SER A 129 -3.52 -8.60 -22.25
N GLU A 130 -4.18 -8.89 -23.37
CA GLU A 130 -5.66 -8.88 -23.42
C GLU A 130 -6.30 -9.97 -22.56
N LYS A 131 -5.57 -11.06 -22.27
CA LYS A 131 -6.05 -12.15 -21.39
C LYS A 131 -6.26 -11.69 -19.94
N GLU A 132 -5.59 -10.61 -19.51
CA GLU A 132 -5.74 -10.08 -18.15
C GLU A 132 -7.08 -9.36 -17.93
N LEU A 133 -7.86 -9.07 -18.98
CA LEU A 133 -9.13 -8.34 -18.88
C LEU A 133 -10.32 -9.24 -18.52
N SER A 134 -10.16 -10.05 -17.47
CA SER A 134 -11.25 -10.82 -16.86
C SER A 134 -12.00 -9.95 -15.85
N PHE A 135 -13.15 -9.40 -16.25
CA PHE A 135 -14.04 -8.63 -15.35
C PHE A 135 -14.92 -9.51 -14.44
N THR A 136 -14.69 -10.81 -14.44
CA THR A 136 -15.39 -11.78 -13.58
C THR A 136 -14.58 -12.15 -12.35
N GLU A 137 -13.32 -11.72 -12.25
CA GLU A 137 -12.39 -12.19 -11.23
C GLU A 137 -11.53 -11.06 -10.63
N GLY A 138 -11.03 -11.32 -9.43
CA GLY A 138 -10.06 -10.49 -8.72
C GLY A 138 -10.44 -9.01 -8.57
N ASN A 139 -9.46 -8.13 -8.73
CA ASN A 139 -9.61 -6.69 -8.56
C ASN A 139 -10.45 -6.04 -9.68
N LEU A 140 -10.41 -6.57 -10.92
CA LEU A 140 -11.20 -6.07 -12.05
C LEU A 140 -12.70 -6.25 -11.86
N PHE A 141 -13.12 -7.34 -11.21
CA PHE A 141 -14.53 -7.54 -10.84
C PHE A 141 -15.08 -6.36 -10.02
N PHE A 142 -14.29 -5.81 -9.09
CA PHE A 142 -14.72 -4.67 -8.27
C PHE A 142 -14.93 -3.41 -9.10
N HIS A 143 -14.06 -3.14 -10.07
CA HIS A 143 -14.25 -1.98 -10.96
C HIS A 143 -15.58 -2.04 -11.71
N LYS A 144 -15.98 -3.23 -12.16
CA LYS A 144 -17.30 -3.43 -12.78
C LYS A 144 -18.45 -3.34 -11.77
N LEU A 145 -18.28 -3.92 -10.59
CA LEU A 145 -19.30 -3.92 -9.54
C LEU A 145 -19.65 -2.50 -9.04
N PHE A 146 -18.64 -1.64 -8.94
CA PHE A 146 -18.76 -0.27 -8.46
C PHE A 146 -18.89 0.76 -9.58
N ASP A 147 -19.02 0.31 -10.83
CA ASP A 147 -19.20 1.15 -12.02
C ASP A 147 -18.09 2.22 -12.16
N SER A 148 -16.82 1.79 -12.03
CA SER A 148 -15.66 2.66 -12.25
C SER A 148 -15.48 3.00 -13.72
N GLU A 149 -15.10 4.25 -14.02
CA GLU A 149 -14.62 4.65 -15.34
C GLU A 149 -13.21 4.08 -15.58
N LEU A 150 -13.00 3.37 -16.69
CA LEU A 150 -11.74 2.68 -16.96
C LEU A 150 -11.10 3.12 -18.28
N PHE A 151 -9.85 3.58 -18.18
CA PHE A 151 -8.99 3.84 -19.33
C PHE A 151 -7.93 2.75 -19.39
N PHE A 152 -7.61 2.26 -20.58
CA PHE A 152 -6.62 1.20 -20.72
C PHE A 152 -5.42 1.67 -21.54
N VAL A 153 -4.23 1.28 -21.10
CA VAL A 153 -2.96 1.56 -21.78
C VAL A 153 -2.08 0.32 -21.78
N SER A 154 -1.22 0.20 -22.79
CA SER A 154 -0.18 -0.84 -22.81
C SER A 154 0.96 -0.52 -21.84
N ARG A 155 1.73 -1.55 -21.46
CA ARG A 155 2.97 -1.38 -20.68
C ARG A 155 3.98 -0.47 -21.37
N ASP A 156 4.05 -0.51 -22.71
CA ASP A 156 4.96 0.34 -23.48
C ASP A 156 4.54 1.80 -23.50
N GLU A 157 3.23 2.07 -23.61
CA GLU A 157 2.70 3.43 -23.43
C GLU A 157 3.00 3.96 -22.04
N TYR A 158 2.76 3.16 -21.00
CA TYR A 158 3.10 3.53 -19.62
C TYR A 158 4.59 3.87 -19.46
N ARG A 159 5.49 3.03 -20.00
CA ARG A 159 6.93 3.26 -19.94
C ARG A 159 7.36 4.52 -20.69
N LYS A 160 6.77 4.77 -21.86
CA LYS A 160 7.13 5.91 -22.72
C LYS A 160 6.62 7.24 -22.17
N ARG A 161 5.43 7.25 -21.59
CA ARG A 161 4.70 8.47 -21.25
C ARG A 161 4.71 8.79 -19.76
N GLY A 162 4.89 7.78 -18.92
CA GLY A 162 4.85 7.94 -17.47
C GLY A 162 3.43 8.14 -16.93
N GLN A 163 3.28 8.02 -15.62
CA GLN A 163 1.97 8.09 -14.96
C GLN A 163 1.35 9.49 -15.00
N GLU A 164 2.16 10.54 -14.90
CA GLU A 164 1.68 11.93 -14.79
C GLU A 164 0.88 12.33 -16.04
N ILE A 165 1.48 12.14 -17.23
CA ILE A 165 0.82 12.44 -18.50
C ILE A 165 -0.47 11.61 -18.68
N LEU A 166 -0.42 10.32 -18.33
CA LEU A 166 -1.56 9.43 -18.48
C LEU A 166 -2.73 9.79 -17.55
N LEU A 167 -2.43 10.22 -16.33
CA LEU A 167 -3.43 10.64 -15.36
C LEU A 167 -4.07 11.98 -15.75
N GLU A 168 -3.27 12.96 -16.21
CA GLU A 168 -3.82 14.24 -16.66
C GLU A 168 -4.73 14.07 -17.89
N GLU A 169 -4.35 13.26 -18.88
CA GLU A 169 -5.22 13.00 -20.03
C GLU A 169 -6.52 12.26 -19.65
N ALA A 170 -6.44 11.33 -18.70
CA ALA A 170 -7.64 10.66 -18.20
C ALA A 170 -8.55 11.64 -17.46
N LYS A 171 -7.97 12.56 -16.68
CA LYS A 171 -8.70 13.65 -16.02
C LYS A 171 -9.41 14.56 -17.03
N GLU A 172 -8.71 14.99 -18.09
CA GLU A 172 -9.29 15.78 -19.18
C GLU A 172 -10.49 15.05 -19.82
N LYS A 173 -10.32 13.77 -20.17
CA LYS A 173 -11.41 12.95 -20.75
C LYS A 173 -12.63 12.80 -19.84
N LEU A 174 -12.42 12.67 -18.53
CA LEU A 174 -13.51 12.60 -17.56
C LEU A 174 -14.31 13.91 -17.52
N ILE A 175 -13.61 15.05 -17.61
CA ILE A 175 -14.23 16.38 -17.61
C ILE A 175 -14.98 16.62 -18.92
N GLU A 176 -14.35 16.34 -20.06
CA GLU A 176 -14.95 16.51 -21.39
C GLU A 176 -16.21 15.66 -21.58
N SER A 177 -16.17 14.40 -21.12
CA SER A 177 -17.32 13.48 -21.20
C SER A 177 -18.40 13.77 -20.15
N LYS A 178 -18.17 14.70 -19.21
CA LYS A 178 -19.03 14.97 -18.04
C LYS A 178 -19.18 13.76 -17.11
N ALA A 179 -18.27 12.79 -17.18
CA ALA A 179 -18.20 11.70 -16.24
C ALA A 179 -17.82 12.19 -14.83
N ALA A 180 -17.03 13.25 -14.73
CA ALA A 180 -16.72 13.95 -13.48
C ALA A 180 -16.46 15.45 -13.71
N ILE A 181 -16.68 16.27 -12.69
CA ILE A 181 -16.53 17.73 -12.74
C ILE A 181 -15.16 18.14 -12.22
N ASN A 182 -14.69 17.53 -11.13
CA ASN A 182 -13.44 17.87 -10.45
C ASN A 182 -12.73 16.59 -9.95
N PRO A 183 -12.10 15.81 -10.85
CA PRO A 183 -11.37 14.60 -10.46
C PRO A 183 -10.11 14.92 -9.65
N TYR A 184 -9.91 14.20 -8.55
CA TYR A 184 -8.67 14.21 -7.77
C TYR A 184 -7.74 13.09 -8.22
N ILE A 185 -6.49 13.41 -8.51
CA ILE A 185 -5.48 12.43 -8.92
C ILE A 185 -4.77 11.86 -7.70
N VAL A 186 -4.84 10.53 -7.53
CA VAL A 186 -4.01 9.77 -6.59
C VAL A 186 -2.94 9.04 -7.41
N PRO A 187 -1.64 9.31 -7.20
CA PRO A 187 -0.58 8.64 -7.93
C PRO A 187 -0.53 7.15 -7.58
N MET A 188 0.19 6.37 -8.39
CA MET A 188 0.24 4.91 -8.25
C MET A 188 0.56 4.48 -6.80
N GLY A 189 -0.34 3.68 -6.21
CA GLY A 189 -0.18 3.15 -4.86
C GLY A 189 -0.38 4.17 -3.73
N GLY A 190 -0.93 5.36 -4.03
CA GLY A 190 -1.10 6.45 -3.06
C GLY A 190 0.25 6.94 -2.51
N SER A 191 1.29 6.90 -3.34
CA SER A 191 2.66 7.25 -2.97
C SER A 191 2.89 8.75 -3.08
N MET A 192 2.30 9.49 -2.15
CA MET A 192 2.50 10.93 -1.96
C MET A 192 2.78 11.23 -0.49
N ILE A 193 3.21 12.46 -0.19
CA ILE A 193 3.66 12.84 1.15
C ILE A 193 2.61 12.59 2.24
N HIS A 194 1.34 12.95 2.00
CA HIS A 194 0.24 12.66 2.93
C HIS A 194 0.12 11.16 3.24
N GLY A 195 0.31 10.31 2.23
CA GLY A 195 0.24 8.86 2.39
C GLY A 195 1.35 8.27 3.27
N VAL A 196 2.48 8.98 3.46
CA VAL A 196 3.59 8.54 4.32
C VAL A 196 3.14 8.44 5.77
N PHE A 197 2.32 9.39 6.24
CA PHE A 197 1.82 9.42 7.63
C PHE A 197 1.04 8.16 8.01
N GLY A 198 0.35 7.53 7.06
CA GLY A 198 -0.35 6.26 7.26
C GLY A 198 0.57 5.14 7.78
N TYR A 199 1.82 5.10 7.30
CA TYR A 199 2.80 4.10 7.72
C TYR A 199 3.71 4.54 8.86
N ILE A 200 3.81 5.85 9.14
CA ILE A 200 4.36 6.33 10.43
C ILE A 200 3.44 5.88 11.57
N GLU A 201 2.13 5.99 11.39
CA GLU A 201 1.12 5.50 12.35
C GLU A 201 1.11 3.99 12.47
N ALA A 202 1.28 3.26 11.37
CA ALA A 202 1.47 1.81 11.41
C ALA A 202 2.70 1.44 12.25
N PHE A 203 3.80 2.19 12.13
CA PHE A 203 5.00 1.94 12.91
C PHE A 203 4.77 2.22 14.41
N ARG A 204 4.09 3.32 14.76
CA ARG A 204 3.68 3.59 16.16
C ARG A 204 2.81 2.46 16.71
N GLU A 205 1.83 2.01 15.93
CA GLU A 205 0.96 0.88 16.28
C GLU A 205 1.76 -0.41 16.53
N ILE A 206 2.75 -0.71 15.67
CA ILE A 206 3.67 -1.85 15.85
C ILE A 206 4.50 -1.69 17.13
N GLU A 207 5.07 -0.52 17.39
CA GLU A 207 5.86 -0.25 18.60
C GLU A 207 5.04 -0.45 19.87
N GLU A 208 3.79 0.04 19.89
CA GLU A 208 2.89 -0.16 21.01
C GLU A 208 2.57 -1.63 21.24
N GLN A 209 2.28 -2.39 20.18
CA GLN A 209 1.93 -3.81 20.28
C GLN A 209 3.13 -4.66 20.76
N ILE A 210 4.32 -4.37 20.24
CA ILE A 210 5.58 -4.99 20.67
C ILE A 210 5.86 -4.68 22.14
N SER A 211 5.74 -3.41 22.53
CA SER A 211 5.96 -2.97 23.92
C SER A 211 4.96 -3.59 24.89
N LYS A 212 3.66 -3.58 24.55
CA LYS A 212 2.59 -4.11 25.42
C LYS A 212 2.72 -5.62 25.65
N SER A 213 3.27 -6.34 24.67
CA SER A 213 3.39 -7.80 24.70
C SER A 213 4.82 -8.28 25.03
N ASN A 214 5.74 -7.36 25.36
CA ASN A 214 7.16 -7.63 25.60
C ASN A 214 7.81 -8.52 24.52
N LEU A 215 7.50 -8.24 23.25
CA LEU A 215 8.07 -9.02 22.14
C LEU A 215 9.48 -8.53 21.83
N GLU A 216 10.39 -9.48 21.60
CA GLU A 216 11.71 -9.18 21.09
C GLU A 216 11.65 -9.30 19.56
N ILE A 217 11.36 -8.20 18.85
CA ILE A 217 11.41 -8.17 17.38
C ILE A 217 12.69 -7.46 16.95
N THR A 218 13.48 -8.11 16.09
CA THR A 218 14.77 -7.60 15.62
C THR A 218 14.72 -7.07 14.19
N GLU A 219 13.77 -7.57 13.38
CA GLU A 219 13.63 -7.20 11.97
C GLU A 219 12.16 -7.10 11.56
N ILE A 220 11.84 -6.12 10.72
CA ILE A 220 10.56 -6.05 9.99
C ILE A 220 10.86 -6.17 8.50
N ILE A 221 10.20 -7.12 7.85
CA ILE A 221 10.30 -7.33 6.41
C ILE A 221 8.96 -7.05 5.73
N PHE A 222 9.01 -6.51 4.51
CA PHE A 222 7.82 -6.16 3.76
C PHE A 222 8.08 -6.11 2.25
N ALA A 223 7.03 -6.26 1.46
CA ALA A 223 7.09 -6.03 0.01
C ALA A 223 7.08 -4.53 -0.31
N CYS A 224 7.96 -4.10 -1.21
CA CYS A 224 8.10 -2.72 -1.66
C CYS A 224 7.72 -2.59 -3.14
N GLY A 225 6.59 -1.92 -3.40
CA GLY A 225 6.10 -1.63 -4.76
C GLY A 225 6.35 -0.18 -5.16
N SER A 226 5.50 0.74 -4.70
CA SER A 226 5.56 2.17 -5.04
C SER A 226 6.30 3.05 -4.04
N GLY A 227 7.03 2.47 -3.07
CA GLY A 227 7.86 3.21 -2.10
C GLY A 227 7.14 3.81 -0.87
N GLY A 228 5.88 4.27 -0.98
CA GLY A 228 5.24 5.01 0.12
C GLY A 228 5.10 4.27 1.46
N THR A 229 4.94 2.94 1.44
CA THR A 229 4.98 2.11 2.67
C THR A 229 6.37 2.15 3.31
N ALA A 230 7.41 1.98 2.50
CA ALA A 230 8.79 1.99 2.96
C ALA A 230 9.16 3.35 3.56
N ALA A 231 8.75 4.45 2.91
CA ALA A 231 8.96 5.80 3.41
C ALA A 231 8.33 6.01 4.79
N GLY A 232 7.05 5.64 4.98
CA GLY A 232 6.39 5.81 6.27
C GLY A 232 7.01 4.94 7.38
N LEU A 233 7.40 3.70 7.06
CA LEU A 233 8.10 2.84 8.03
C LEU A 233 9.50 3.38 8.37
N ALA A 234 10.26 3.86 7.39
CA ALA A 234 11.58 4.44 7.60
C ALA A 234 11.51 5.70 8.48
N VAL A 235 10.57 6.60 8.19
CA VAL A 235 10.32 7.78 9.03
C VAL A 235 9.85 7.37 10.43
N GLY A 236 8.92 6.41 10.53
CA GLY A 236 8.46 5.88 11.82
C GLY A 236 9.61 5.31 12.66
N LYS A 237 10.52 4.54 12.05
CA LYS A 237 11.74 4.05 12.71
C LYS A 237 12.65 5.18 13.17
N TYR A 238 12.83 6.21 12.36
CA TYR A 238 13.67 7.35 12.73
C TYR A 238 13.13 8.09 13.97
N LEU A 239 11.81 8.26 14.03
CA LEU A 239 11.10 8.97 15.10
C LEU A 239 10.89 8.12 16.37
N SER A 240 11.04 6.81 16.24
CA SER A 240 10.92 5.88 17.35
C SER A 240 12.15 5.93 18.26
N GLU A 241 11.94 6.00 19.57
CA GLU A 241 13.02 5.82 20.54
C GLU A 241 13.31 4.34 20.79
N LYS A 242 12.27 3.50 20.85
CA LYS A 242 12.37 2.09 21.27
C LYS A 242 12.83 1.16 20.16
N LEU A 243 12.33 1.37 18.94
CA LEU A 243 12.59 0.54 17.78
C LEU A 243 13.56 1.21 16.79
N ARG A 244 14.27 2.26 17.20
CA ARG A 244 15.25 2.96 16.35
C ARG A 244 16.30 2.03 15.73
N ARG A 245 16.64 0.94 16.44
CA ARG A 245 17.65 -0.05 16.05
C ARG A 245 17.08 -1.26 15.29
N ILE A 246 15.77 -1.32 15.06
CA ILE A 246 15.15 -2.44 14.34
C ILE A 246 15.66 -2.47 12.89
N GLN A 247 15.95 -3.65 12.37
CA GLN A 247 16.26 -3.80 10.95
C GLN A 247 14.96 -3.64 10.15
N LEU A 248 14.97 -2.77 9.14
CA LEU A 248 13.86 -2.65 8.17
C LEU A 248 14.36 -3.12 6.81
N THR A 249 13.73 -4.14 6.24
CA THR A 249 14.11 -4.68 4.93
C THR A 249 12.92 -4.67 3.98
N GLY A 250 13.00 -3.83 2.94
CA GLY A 250 12.01 -3.72 1.87
C GLY A 250 12.41 -4.55 0.65
N TYR A 251 11.57 -5.50 0.26
CA TYR A 251 11.78 -6.36 -0.90
C TYR A 251 11.10 -5.78 -2.13
N ILE A 252 11.89 -5.25 -3.05
CA ILE A 252 11.45 -4.54 -4.26
C ILE A 252 10.81 -5.53 -5.24
N VAL A 253 9.54 -5.32 -5.58
CA VAL A 253 8.82 -6.16 -6.56
C VAL A 253 8.60 -5.47 -7.92
N TRP A 254 9.19 -4.29 -8.11
CA TRP A 254 9.12 -3.51 -9.34
C TRP A 254 10.52 -3.20 -9.89
N ASP A 255 10.71 -3.20 -11.21
CA ASP A 255 12.00 -3.07 -11.90
C ASP A 255 12.56 -1.62 -11.96
N SER A 256 12.45 -0.86 -10.87
CA SER A 256 12.95 0.54 -10.81
C SER A 256 14.37 0.68 -10.24
N GLY A 257 14.93 -0.41 -9.71
CA GLY A 257 16.26 -0.45 -9.08
C GLY A 257 16.30 0.16 -7.67
N ILE A 258 17.27 -0.29 -6.87
CA ILE A 258 17.42 0.09 -5.44
C ILE A 258 17.51 1.61 -5.23
N LYS A 259 18.27 2.32 -6.07
CA LYS A 259 18.49 3.77 -5.93
C LYS A 259 17.19 4.57 -6.00
N HIS A 260 16.24 4.14 -6.84
CA HIS A 260 14.94 4.80 -6.96
C HIS A 260 14.20 4.83 -5.61
N PHE A 261 14.22 3.71 -4.87
CA PHE A 261 13.53 3.61 -3.59
C PHE A 261 14.23 4.39 -2.47
N HIS A 262 15.57 4.44 -2.45
CA HIS A 262 16.29 5.31 -1.53
C HIS A 262 15.99 6.78 -1.79
N ASN A 263 16.01 7.21 -3.07
CA ASN A 263 15.64 8.57 -3.45
C ASN A 263 14.22 8.91 -3.00
N TYR A 264 13.25 8.04 -3.24
CA TYR A 264 11.86 8.28 -2.82
C TYR A 264 11.74 8.49 -1.30
N VAL A 265 12.46 7.71 -0.49
CA VAL A 265 12.48 7.89 0.97
C VAL A 265 13.19 9.18 1.35
N ASN A 266 14.29 9.54 0.69
CA ASN A 266 14.99 10.80 0.91
C ASN A 266 14.13 12.02 0.55
N ASP A 267 13.33 11.95 -0.52
CA ASP A 267 12.38 13.00 -0.90
C ASP A 267 11.28 13.17 0.15
N ALA A 268 10.82 12.06 0.75
CA ALA A 268 9.88 12.11 1.87
C ALA A 268 10.53 12.71 3.13
N LEU A 269 11.78 12.35 3.43
CA LEU A 269 12.54 12.96 4.53
C LEU A 269 12.75 14.47 4.31
N ASP A 270 13.02 14.90 3.08
CA ASP A 270 13.22 16.31 2.74
C ASP A 270 11.93 17.13 2.90
N GLN A 271 10.81 16.63 2.36
CA GLN A 271 9.49 17.25 2.52
C GLN A 271 9.06 17.36 3.98
N LEU A 272 9.52 16.45 4.85
CA LEU A 272 9.29 16.49 6.29
C LEU A 272 10.34 17.30 7.07
N GLY A 273 11.37 17.85 6.41
CA GLY A 273 12.44 18.64 7.03
C GLY A 273 13.46 17.81 7.83
N LEU A 274 13.63 16.53 7.50
CA LEU A 274 14.45 15.56 8.22
C LEU A 274 15.73 15.14 7.47
N LEU A 275 15.83 15.39 6.16
CA LEU A 275 16.93 14.88 5.32
C LEU A 275 18.33 15.33 5.78
N THR A 276 18.44 16.51 6.40
CA THR A 276 19.72 17.00 6.96
C THR A 276 20.19 16.21 8.18
N LYS A 277 19.32 15.37 8.76
CA LYS A 277 19.58 14.64 10.00
C LYS A 277 19.79 13.13 9.79
N VAL A 278 19.27 12.58 8.69
CA VAL A 278 19.31 11.13 8.41
C VAL A 278 19.10 10.86 6.92
N LYS A 279 19.69 9.79 6.41
CA LYS A 279 19.44 9.28 5.07
C LYS A 279 18.73 7.94 5.05
N SER A 280 18.05 7.67 3.95
CA SER A 280 17.31 6.42 3.72
C SER A 280 18.15 5.16 3.98
N GLU A 281 19.42 5.16 3.58
CA GLU A 281 20.37 4.05 3.73
C GLU A 281 20.63 3.67 5.20
N GLU A 282 20.42 4.59 6.14
CA GLU A 282 20.54 4.34 7.58
C GLU A 282 19.25 3.74 8.17
N LEU A 283 18.12 3.89 7.47
CA LEU A 283 16.79 3.57 7.98
C LEU A 283 16.26 2.27 7.41
N VAL A 284 16.45 2.01 6.11
CA VAL A 284 15.87 0.87 5.40
C VAL A 284 16.86 0.26 4.44
N THR A 285 16.94 -1.06 4.42
CA THR A 285 17.66 -1.82 3.39
C THR A 285 16.68 -2.26 2.31
N PHE A 286 17.03 -2.03 1.04
CA PHE A 286 16.27 -2.55 -0.08
C PHE A 286 16.96 -3.75 -0.74
N ILE A 287 16.17 -4.76 -1.10
CA ILE A 287 16.63 -5.96 -1.80
C ILE A 287 15.72 -6.20 -3.00
N GLU A 288 16.28 -6.52 -4.16
CA GLU A 288 15.51 -6.86 -5.34
C GLU A 288 14.84 -8.24 -5.20
N ALA A 289 13.54 -8.30 -5.47
CA ALA A 289 12.71 -9.49 -5.34
C ALA A 289 11.65 -9.60 -6.43
N TYR A 290 11.81 -8.90 -7.56
CA TYR A 290 10.78 -8.87 -8.61
C TYR A 290 10.70 -10.16 -9.44
N GLY A 291 11.66 -11.08 -9.32
CA GLY A 291 11.64 -12.39 -9.99
C GLY A 291 11.59 -12.24 -11.51
N LYS A 292 10.63 -12.90 -12.17
CA LYS A 292 10.38 -12.74 -13.62
C LYS A 292 9.93 -11.34 -14.03
N GLY A 293 9.52 -10.51 -13.06
CA GLY A 293 8.99 -9.17 -13.29
C GLY A 293 7.67 -8.95 -12.57
N TYR A 294 7.20 -7.72 -12.62
CA TYR A 294 5.95 -7.35 -11.96
C TYR A 294 4.75 -8.07 -12.54
N GLY A 295 3.92 -8.67 -11.68
CA GLY A 295 2.73 -9.40 -12.12
C GLY A 295 3.02 -10.73 -12.81
N GLU A 296 4.25 -11.24 -12.77
CA GLU A 296 4.60 -12.59 -13.23
C GLU A 296 5.14 -13.42 -12.08
N SER A 297 4.88 -14.72 -12.09
CA SER A 297 5.26 -15.62 -11.01
C SER A 297 6.07 -16.83 -11.47
N THR A 298 6.91 -17.32 -10.56
CA THR A 298 7.66 -18.58 -10.71
C THR A 298 6.93 -19.72 -10.00
N GLU A 299 7.16 -20.96 -10.43
CA GLU A 299 6.60 -22.15 -9.75
C GLU A 299 6.98 -22.21 -8.28
N GLU A 300 8.18 -21.78 -7.90
CA GLU A 300 8.59 -21.72 -6.51
C GLU A 300 7.83 -20.69 -5.69
N GLU A 301 7.47 -19.53 -6.28
CA GLU A 301 6.61 -18.54 -5.62
C GLU A 301 5.19 -19.10 -5.43
N LEU A 302 4.66 -19.82 -6.42
CA LEU A 302 3.33 -20.45 -6.33
C LEU A 302 3.32 -21.60 -5.31
N ASP A 303 4.37 -22.42 -5.27
CA ASP A 303 4.56 -23.46 -4.27
C ASP A 303 4.62 -22.88 -2.84
N LEU A 304 5.33 -21.76 -2.65
CA LEU A 304 5.35 -21.04 -1.37
C LEU A 304 3.95 -20.58 -0.97
N ILE A 305 3.19 -19.96 -1.88
CA ILE A 305 1.82 -19.50 -1.60
C ILE A 305 0.94 -20.69 -1.16
N ARG A 306 0.97 -21.80 -1.92
CA ARG A 306 0.18 -23.01 -1.61
C ARG A 306 0.59 -23.60 -0.25
N SER A 307 1.89 -23.66 0.05
CA SER A 307 2.42 -24.20 1.29
C SER A 307 2.02 -23.37 2.51
N VAL A 308 2.16 -22.04 2.41
CA VAL A 308 1.75 -21.10 3.45
C VAL A 308 0.25 -21.19 3.70
N ALA A 309 -0.57 -21.20 2.64
CA ALA A 309 -2.03 -21.28 2.77
C ALA A 309 -2.47 -22.58 3.45
N ARG A 310 -1.92 -23.72 3.02
CA ARG A 310 -2.29 -25.05 3.55
C ARG A 310 -1.87 -25.26 5.00
N SER A 311 -0.72 -24.72 5.40
CA SER A 311 -0.16 -24.96 6.75
C SER A 311 -0.55 -23.89 7.78
N SER A 312 -0.90 -22.67 7.36
CA SER A 312 -1.16 -21.55 8.29
C SER A 312 -2.51 -20.86 8.11
N GLY A 313 -3.24 -21.13 7.03
CA GLY A 313 -4.48 -20.42 6.69
C GLY A 313 -4.28 -18.96 6.23
N ILE A 314 -3.03 -18.51 6.05
CA ILE A 314 -2.71 -17.19 5.52
C ILE A 314 -2.57 -17.26 4.00
N VAL A 315 -3.18 -16.31 3.28
CA VAL A 315 -3.13 -16.24 1.82
C VAL A 315 -2.22 -15.09 1.38
N LEU A 316 -1.07 -15.43 0.81
CA LEU A 316 -0.18 -14.47 0.17
C LEU A 316 -0.59 -14.23 -1.28
N ASP A 317 -0.24 -13.06 -1.81
CA ASP A 317 -0.38 -12.75 -3.22
C ASP A 317 0.92 -12.99 -3.99
N ALA A 318 0.79 -13.29 -5.28
CA ALA A 318 1.92 -13.66 -6.13
C ALA A 318 2.73 -12.46 -6.68
N THR A 319 2.27 -11.23 -6.46
CA THR A 319 2.95 -10.02 -6.95
C THR A 319 3.79 -9.34 -5.87
N TYR A 320 3.33 -9.33 -4.62
CA TYR A 320 3.99 -8.60 -3.54
C TYR A 320 4.50 -9.52 -2.43
N THR A 321 3.59 -10.10 -1.66
CA THR A 321 3.88 -10.69 -0.36
C THR A 321 4.62 -12.01 -0.46
N ALA A 322 4.29 -12.86 -1.44
CA ALA A 322 5.01 -14.10 -1.67
C ALA A 322 6.46 -13.85 -2.11
N LYS A 323 6.69 -12.87 -2.99
CA LYS A 323 8.03 -12.53 -3.50
C LYS A 323 8.95 -12.02 -2.39
N ALA A 324 8.44 -11.13 -1.56
CA ALA A 324 9.17 -10.62 -0.40
C ALA A 324 9.54 -11.74 0.57
N LEU A 325 8.56 -12.59 0.91
CA LEU A 325 8.80 -13.71 1.83
C LEU A 325 9.79 -14.72 1.25
N LYS A 326 9.63 -15.12 -0.02
CA LYS A 326 10.54 -16.06 -0.70
C LYS A 326 11.98 -15.57 -0.64
N MET A 327 12.21 -14.32 -1.05
CA MET A 327 13.55 -13.74 -1.08
C MET A 327 14.17 -13.66 0.32
N TYR A 328 13.36 -13.34 1.35
CA TYR A 328 13.83 -13.41 2.74
C TYR A 328 14.19 -14.85 3.15
N LEU A 329 13.34 -15.81 2.80
CA LEU A 329 13.55 -17.22 3.15
C LEU A 329 14.85 -17.78 2.57
N GLU A 330 15.17 -17.38 1.34
CA GLU A 330 16.34 -17.83 0.57
C GLU A 330 17.62 -17.03 0.87
N SER A 331 17.55 -15.94 1.63
CA SER A 331 18.69 -15.07 1.93
C SER A 331 19.84 -15.71 2.74
N GLY A 332 19.66 -16.95 3.22
CA GLY A 332 20.62 -17.63 4.10
C GLY A 332 20.75 -17.04 5.51
N LYS A 333 20.08 -15.91 5.80
CA LYS A 333 20.07 -15.29 7.13
C LYS A 333 19.37 -16.16 8.16
N GLU A 334 19.83 -16.04 9.41
CA GLU A 334 19.11 -16.53 10.58
C GLU A 334 17.79 -15.75 10.73
N LYS A 335 16.69 -16.48 10.94
CA LYS A 335 15.31 -15.94 10.88
C LYS A 335 14.70 -15.93 12.27
N THR A 336 15.39 -15.31 13.21
CA THR A 336 14.93 -15.17 14.59
C THR A 336 14.16 -13.88 14.73
N ASN A 337 13.02 -13.92 15.41
CA ASN A 337 12.34 -12.70 15.88
C ASN A 337 11.95 -11.70 14.78
N CYS A 338 11.59 -12.21 13.60
CA CYS A 338 11.22 -11.41 12.44
C CYS A 338 9.71 -11.15 12.36
N LEU A 339 9.33 -9.91 12.10
CA LEU A 339 7.95 -9.48 11.82
C LEU A 339 7.74 -9.34 10.30
N PHE A 340 6.87 -10.17 9.74
CA PHE A 340 6.40 -10.03 8.36
C PHE A 340 5.19 -9.08 8.30
N LEU A 341 5.31 -7.98 7.57
CA LEU A 341 4.18 -7.07 7.31
C LEU A 341 3.37 -7.59 6.12
N HIS A 342 2.23 -8.21 6.39
CA HIS A 342 1.33 -8.70 5.37
C HIS A 342 0.47 -7.57 4.82
N THR A 343 0.82 -7.07 3.64
CA THR A 343 0.23 -5.88 3.01
C THR A 343 -1.07 -6.14 2.23
N GLY A 344 -1.69 -7.32 2.38
CA GLY A 344 -2.86 -7.73 1.61
C GLY A 344 -2.54 -8.40 0.28
N GLY A 345 -3.45 -8.24 -0.70
CA GLY A 345 -3.32 -8.80 -2.04
C GLY A 345 -4.18 -10.04 -2.35
N MET A 346 -5.01 -10.49 -1.39
CA MET A 346 -5.88 -11.66 -1.53
C MET A 346 -6.76 -11.65 -2.80
N PHE A 347 -7.28 -10.50 -3.20
CA PHE A 347 -8.13 -10.41 -4.39
C PHE A 347 -7.33 -10.48 -5.70
N SER A 348 -6.06 -10.08 -5.68
CA SER A 348 -5.17 -10.23 -6.84
C SER A 348 -4.92 -11.71 -7.15
N ILE A 349 -4.72 -12.56 -6.13
CA ILE A 349 -4.52 -14.00 -6.35
C ILE A 349 -5.80 -14.69 -6.84
N MET A 350 -6.98 -14.22 -6.42
CA MET A 350 -8.26 -14.70 -6.96
C MET A 350 -8.50 -14.32 -8.42
N GLY A 351 -7.81 -13.30 -8.93
CA GLY A 351 -7.81 -12.93 -10.35
C GLY A 351 -6.83 -13.74 -11.19
N ARG A 352 -6.24 -14.80 -10.63
CA ARG A 352 -5.19 -15.62 -11.24
C ARG A 352 -5.37 -17.10 -10.88
N SER A 353 -6.57 -17.62 -11.06
CA SER A 353 -6.91 -19.01 -10.72
C SER A 353 -6.03 -20.03 -11.44
N GLU A 354 -5.50 -19.68 -12.61
CA GLU A 354 -4.54 -20.48 -13.37
C GLU A 354 -3.25 -20.78 -12.60
N TYR A 355 -2.95 -20.03 -11.53
CA TYR A 355 -1.81 -20.31 -10.64
C TYR A 355 -2.07 -21.46 -9.66
N LEU A 356 -3.28 -22.02 -9.66
CA LEU A 356 -3.66 -23.17 -8.84
C LEU A 356 -3.88 -24.45 -9.65
N GLU A 357 -3.84 -24.35 -10.98
CA GLU A 357 -3.71 -25.49 -11.90
C GLU A 357 -2.28 -26.05 -11.87
#